data_AF-A0A832QD14-F1
#
_entry.id   AF-A0A832QD14-F1
#
_cell.length_a   1.000
_cell.length_b   1.000
_cell.length_c   1.000
_cell.angle_alpha   90.00
_cell.angle_beta   90.00
_cell.angle_gamma   90.00
#
_symmetry.space_group_name_H-M   'P 1'
#
loop_
_entity.id
_entity.type
_entity.pdbx_description
1 polymer ?
#
loop_
_entity_poly.entity_id
_entity_poly.type
_entity_poly.pdbx_seq_one_letter_code
_entity_poly.pdbx_strand_id
1 'polypeptide(L)'
;MFANIINAVKGFISTLNPFLGLVLIFLLGLFVFWKEASRSRKNNSSVFDIFFISVIIGILVGRLVYVVSSWSSEYSSLPWYWLPYERYGDDVYLFRLLPWKLLKIWDGQLDILFTFLGIILMQTVSVLFLKKWKWGDLFPPIYLSNWVMMGLSYFFVGIQSGNNLWLKQGWIILIPFIVFIILQAIILKVYLGSKKEEVSRILYILFAIVALFVIGYVYISLSLTTLTTIGFVILSIWYVAGIIAYIISSRKEGNVTIKTVSSVRQVSLPEVSKPVRLN
;
A
#
# COMPACT_ATOMS: atom_id res chain seq x y z
N MET A 1 13.60 11.11 -28.46
CA MET A 1 12.80 9.89 -28.20
C MET A 1 12.24 9.84 -26.78
N PHE A 2 13.08 9.92 -25.74
CA PHE A 2 12.63 9.85 -24.33
C PHE A 2 11.65 10.97 -23.91
N ALA A 3 11.89 12.21 -24.37
CA ALA A 3 10.99 13.34 -24.13
C ALA A 3 9.57 13.11 -24.71
N ASN A 4 9.48 12.50 -25.90
CA ASN A 4 8.20 12.20 -26.54
C ASN A 4 7.42 11.13 -25.76
N ILE A 5 8.12 10.13 -25.21
CA ILE A 5 7.52 9.10 -24.36
C ILE A 5 6.98 9.73 -23.06
N ILE A 6 7.76 10.58 -22.40
CA ILE A 6 7.32 11.27 -21.18
C ILE A 6 6.09 12.15 -21.46
N ASN A 7 6.09 12.89 -22.56
CA ASN A 7 4.97 13.76 -22.92
C ASN A 7 3.72 12.95 -23.26
N ALA A 8 3.86 11.82 -23.96
CA ALA A 8 2.75 10.92 -24.24
C ALA A 8 2.16 10.32 -22.94
N VAL A 9 3.01 9.88 -22.01
CA VAL A 9 2.58 9.36 -20.70
C VAL A 9 1.88 10.44 -19.89
N LYS A 10 2.41 11.68 -19.86
CA LYS A 10 1.77 12.82 -19.20
C LYS A 10 0.40 13.12 -19.80
N GLY A 11 0.29 13.15 -21.14
CA GLY A 11 -0.96 13.38 -21.85
C GLY A 11 -2.01 12.32 -21.56
N PHE A 12 -1.61 11.04 -21.54
CA PHE A 12 -2.51 9.96 -21.15
C PHE A 12 -2.99 10.13 -19.71
N ILE A 13 -2.08 10.33 -18.75
CA ILE A 13 -2.42 10.48 -17.33
C ILE A 13 -3.33 11.68 -17.08
N SER A 14 -3.10 12.82 -17.76
CA SER A 14 -3.95 14.01 -17.60
C SER A 14 -5.40 13.81 -18.07
N THR A 15 -5.64 12.84 -18.97
CA THR A 15 -7.01 12.52 -19.44
C THR A 15 -7.71 11.46 -18.59
N LEU A 16 -7.00 10.79 -17.70
CA LEU A 16 -7.60 9.79 -16.81
C LEU A 16 -8.45 10.45 -15.73
N ASN A 17 -9.60 9.84 -15.47
CA ASN A 17 -10.42 10.18 -14.31
C ASN A 17 -9.60 9.94 -13.03
N PRO A 18 -9.55 10.90 -12.06
CA PRO A 18 -8.80 10.75 -10.82
C PRO A 18 -9.09 9.43 -10.08
N PHE A 19 -10.36 9.04 -10.04
CA PHE A 19 -10.79 7.79 -9.40
C PHE A 19 -10.19 6.56 -10.07
N LEU A 20 -10.22 6.50 -11.42
CA LEU A 20 -9.61 5.41 -12.17
C LEU A 20 -8.10 5.33 -11.93
N GLY A 21 -7.42 6.47 -11.87
CA GLY A 21 -6.00 6.54 -11.54
C GLY A 21 -5.69 5.94 -10.17
N LEU A 22 -6.46 6.31 -9.14
CA LEU A 22 -6.32 5.74 -7.80
C LEU A 22 -6.59 4.23 -7.79
N VAL A 23 -7.60 3.75 -8.50
CA VAL A 23 -7.88 2.31 -8.63
C VAL A 23 -6.69 1.57 -9.24
N LEU A 24 -6.09 2.09 -10.31
CA LEU A 24 -4.90 1.49 -10.92
C LEU A 24 -3.71 1.44 -9.95
N ILE A 25 -3.51 2.51 -9.16
CA ILE A 25 -2.47 2.56 -8.12
C ILE A 25 -2.73 1.48 -7.07
N PHE A 26 -3.97 1.31 -6.61
CA PHE A 26 -4.33 0.27 -5.65
C PHE A 26 -4.14 -1.14 -6.21
N LEU A 27 -4.46 -1.38 -7.49
CA LEU A 27 -4.22 -2.67 -8.13
C LEU A 27 -2.72 -2.99 -8.24
N LEU A 28 -1.87 -2.00 -8.54
CA LEU A 28 -0.42 -2.18 -8.53
C LEU A 28 0.10 -2.46 -7.11
N GLY A 29 -0.40 -1.73 -6.12
CA GLY A 29 -0.12 -1.98 -4.71
C GLY A 29 -0.49 -3.39 -4.28
N LEU A 30 -1.67 -3.85 -4.69
CA LEU A 30 -2.17 -5.20 -4.43
C LEU A 30 -1.26 -6.25 -5.08
N PHE A 31 -0.84 -6.02 -6.32
CA PHE A 31 0.10 -6.92 -7.01
C PHE A 31 1.43 -7.03 -6.25
N VAL A 32 2.00 -5.92 -5.79
CA VAL A 32 3.23 -5.94 -4.98
C VAL A 32 3.01 -6.66 -3.65
N PHE A 33 1.91 -6.35 -2.95
CA PHE A 33 1.55 -6.97 -1.69
C PHE A 33 1.39 -8.50 -1.84
N TRP A 34 0.63 -8.93 -2.85
CA TRP A 34 0.39 -10.34 -3.16
C TRP A 34 1.67 -11.07 -3.57
N LYS A 35 2.47 -10.48 -4.47
CA LYS A 35 3.73 -11.08 -4.92
C LYS A 35 4.69 -11.32 -3.77
N GLU A 36 4.81 -10.40 -2.82
CA GLU A 36 5.67 -10.59 -1.65
C GLU A 36 5.05 -11.57 -0.64
N ALA A 37 3.73 -11.49 -0.37
CA ALA A 37 3.05 -12.42 0.54
C ALA A 37 3.05 -13.88 0.04
N SER A 38 3.01 -14.08 -1.27
CA SER A 38 3.06 -15.42 -1.89
C SER A 38 4.38 -16.16 -1.62
N ARG A 39 5.49 -15.43 -1.38
CA ARG A 39 6.78 -16.05 -1.02
C ARG A 39 6.70 -16.78 0.32
N SER A 40 5.94 -16.24 1.26
CA SER A 40 5.67 -16.86 2.57
C SER A 40 4.49 -17.85 2.54
N ARG A 41 4.05 -18.29 1.35
CA ARG A 41 2.99 -19.29 1.12
C ARG A 41 1.67 -19.01 1.85
N LYS A 42 1.30 -17.73 2.00
CA LYS A 42 0.02 -17.33 2.61
C LYS A 42 -1.14 -17.61 1.66
N ASN A 43 -2.33 -17.80 2.23
CA ASN A 43 -3.55 -18.01 1.43
C ASN A 43 -3.89 -16.73 0.66
N ASN A 44 -3.94 -16.84 -0.68
CA ASN A 44 -4.27 -15.75 -1.60
C ASN A 44 -5.56 -15.04 -1.20
N SER A 45 -6.63 -15.76 -0.89
CA SER A 45 -7.93 -15.13 -0.53
C SER A 45 -7.77 -14.18 0.65
N SER A 46 -7.06 -14.61 1.70
CA SER A 46 -6.83 -13.77 2.88
C SER A 46 -5.94 -12.57 2.60
N VAL A 47 -4.99 -12.68 1.67
CA VAL A 47 -4.13 -11.57 1.23
C VAL A 47 -4.99 -10.50 0.55
N PHE A 48 -5.90 -10.91 -0.35
CA PHE A 48 -6.84 -9.99 -1.00
C PHE A 48 -7.79 -9.34 0.01
N ASP A 49 -8.41 -10.12 0.90
CA ASP A 49 -9.35 -9.61 1.91
C ASP A 49 -8.70 -8.52 2.78
N ILE A 50 -7.49 -8.78 3.30
CA ILE A 50 -6.74 -7.82 4.12
C ILE A 50 -6.46 -6.56 3.32
N PHE A 51 -5.98 -6.69 2.08
CA PHE A 51 -5.61 -5.54 1.27
C PHE A 51 -6.83 -4.66 0.97
N PHE A 52 -7.94 -5.24 0.50
CA PHE A 52 -9.15 -4.49 0.16
C PHE A 52 -9.77 -3.80 1.38
N ILE A 53 -9.90 -4.51 2.50
CA ILE A 53 -10.42 -3.93 3.75
C ILE A 53 -9.54 -2.74 4.18
N SER A 54 -8.21 -2.90 4.07
CA SER A 54 -7.27 -1.85 4.45
C SER A 54 -7.33 -0.65 3.52
N VAL A 55 -7.51 -0.84 2.21
CA VAL A 55 -7.72 0.24 1.24
C VAL A 55 -9.00 1.00 1.54
N ILE A 56 -10.12 0.31 1.81
CA ILE A 56 -11.39 0.97 2.16
C ILE A 56 -11.20 1.83 3.42
N ILE A 57 -10.60 1.27 4.48
CA ILE A 57 -10.36 1.99 5.72
C ILE A 57 -9.38 3.15 5.51
N GLY A 58 -8.33 2.95 4.73
CA GLY A 58 -7.39 3.99 4.36
C GLY A 58 -8.06 5.17 3.67
N ILE A 59 -8.88 4.91 2.65
CA ILE A 59 -9.63 5.94 1.94
C ILE A 59 -10.55 6.71 2.89
N LEU A 60 -11.25 6.02 3.80
CA LEU A 60 -12.11 6.67 4.80
C LEU A 60 -11.30 7.57 5.73
N VAL A 61 -10.16 7.09 6.24
CA VAL A 61 -9.27 7.89 7.11
C VAL A 61 -8.73 9.11 6.36
N GLY A 62 -8.25 8.93 5.14
CA GLY A 62 -7.75 10.02 4.29
C GLY A 62 -8.83 11.06 3.98
N ARG A 63 -10.07 10.63 3.74
CA ARG A 63 -11.22 11.54 3.53
C ARG A 63 -11.57 12.30 4.78
N LEU A 64 -11.65 11.62 5.94
CA LEU A 64 -11.96 12.26 7.21
C LEU A 64 -10.94 13.35 7.55
N VAL A 65 -9.64 13.06 7.38
CA VAL A 65 -8.61 14.05 7.67
C VAL A 65 -8.68 15.22 6.70
N TYR A 66 -8.90 14.97 5.40
CA TYR A 66 -9.08 16.05 4.43
C TYR A 66 -10.26 16.96 4.78
N VAL A 67 -11.41 16.38 5.15
CA VAL A 67 -12.59 17.15 5.58
C VAL A 67 -12.27 18.00 6.81
N VAL A 68 -11.58 17.44 7.80
CA VAL A 68 -11.21 18.15 9.02
C VAL A 68 -10.23 19.29 8.71
N SER A 69 -9.22 19.05 7.87
CA SER A 69 -8.25 20.08 7.50
C SER A 69 -8.86 21.23 6.69
N SER A 70 -9.86 20.92 5.85
CA SER A 70 -10.52 21.89 4.97
C SER A 70 -11.86 22.38 5.53
N TRP A 71 -12.15 22.12 6.81
CA TRP A 71 -13.47 22.38 7.40
C TRP A 71 -13.83 23.87 7.33
N SER A 72 -12.91 24.74 7.77
CA SER A 72 -13.12 26.18 7.81
C SER A 72 -13.26 26.79 6.41
N SER A 73 -12.48 26.31 5.43
CA SER A 73 -12.43 26.88 4.08
C SER A 73 -13.55 26.40 3.15
N GLU A 74 -13.92 25.12 3.21
CA GLU A 74 -14.75 24.47 2.18
C GLU A 74 -16.08 23.87 2.66
N TYR A 75 -16.23 23.62 3.96
CA TYR A 75 -17.38 22.90 4.51
C TYR A 75 -18.25 23.75 5.44
N SER A 76 -17.66 24.67 6.20
CA SER A 76 -18.36 25.50 7.18
C SER A 76 -19.50 26.35 6.60
N SER A 77 -19.39 26.75 5.33
CA SER A 77 -20.35 27.60 4.63
C SER A 77 -21.46 26.83 3.91
N LEU A 78 -21.38 25.49 3.86
CA LEU A 78 -22.34 24.70 3.11
C LEU A 78 -23.59 24.40 3.94
N PRO A 79 -24.79 24.53 3.34
CA PRO A 79 -26.01 24.16 4.04
C PRO A 79 -26.11 22.64 4.22
N TRP A 80 -26.76 22.26 5.32
CA TRP A 80 -27.17 20.88 5.57
C TRP A 80 -28.46 20.59 4.83
N TYR A 81 -28.42 19.59 3.96
CA TYR A 81 -29.54 19.16 3.14
C TYR A 81 -29.62 17.63 3.10
N TRP A 82 -30.79 17.10 3.45
CA TRP A 82 -30.97 15.67 3.60
C TRP A 82 -31.00 14.92 2.27
N LEU A 83 -31.38 15.55 1.16
CA LEU A 83 -31.35 14.86 -0.13
C LEU A 83 -29.95 14.91 -0.76
N PRO A 84 -29.48 13.81 -1.39
CA PRO A 84 -28.14 13.72 -1.97
C PRO A 84 -28.02 14.45 -3.31
N TYR A 85 -29.02 15.23 -3.72
CA TYR A 85 -29.04 15.96 -4.97
C TYR A 85 -29.65 17.34 -4.81
N GLU A 86 -29.23 18.25 -5.69
CA GLU A 86 -29.74 19.61 -5.78
C GLU A 86 -29.97 19.95 -7.26
N ARG A 87 -31.13 20.53 -7.58
CA ARG A 87 -31.49 20.92 -8.95
C ARG A 87 -31.35 22.43 -9.10
N TYR A 88 -30.51 22.87 -10.03
CA TYR A 88 -30.42 24.27 -10.46
C TYR A 88 -30.80 24.35 -11.93
N GLY A 89 -31.98 24.92 -12.21
CA GLY A 89 -32.51 24.92 -13.58
C GLY A 89 -32.72 23.49 -14.08
N ASP A 90 -32.03 23.11 -15.15
CA ASP A 90 -32.11 21.78 -15.76
C ASP A 90 -30.98 20.83 -15.33
N ASP A 91 -30.01 21.31 -14.56
CA ASP A 91 -28.89 20.50 -14.08
C ASP A 91 -29.15 19.92 -12.69
N VAL A 92 -28.80 18.64 -12.53
CA VAL A 92 -28.88 17.91 -11.25
C VAL A 92 -27.47 17.65 -10.74
N TYR A 93 -27.14 18.25 -9.60
CA TYR A 93 -25.86 18.07 -8.93
C TYR A 93 -25.99 17.10 -7.77
N LEU A 94 -25.21 16.02 -7.79
CA LEU A 94 -25.18 15.02 -6.74
C LEU A 94 -24.05 15.30 -5.73
N PHE A 95 -24.32 15.08 -4.44
CA PHE A 95 -23.36 15.15 -3.34
C PHE A 95 -22.63 16.51 -3.19
N ARG A 96 -23.32 17.62 -3.47
CA ARG A 96 -22.77 18.98 -3.31
C ARG A 96 -22.89 19.53 -1.88
N LEU A 97 -23.95 19.16 -1.18
CA LEU A 97 -24.32 19.70 0.13
C LEU A 97 -23.96 18.75 1.27
N LEU A 98 -23.94 19.25 2.51
CA LEU A 98 -23.74 18.41 3.69
C LEU A 98 -25.00 17.59 3.99
N PRO A 99 -24.90 16.36 4.51
CA PRO A 99 -23.67 15.62 4.82
C PRO A 99 -23.05 14.91 3.61
N TRP A 100 -23.73 14.90 2.46
CA TRP A 100 -23.39 14.08 1.29
C TRP A 100 -22.03 14.43 0.67
N LYS A 101 -21.62 15.70 0.69
CA LYS A 101 -20.30 16.14 0.26
C LYS A 101 -19.18 15.42 1.03
N LEU A 102 -19.40 15.03 2.28
CA LEU A 102 -18.42 14.29 3.08
C LEU A 102 -18.09 12.92 2.47
N LEU A 103 -19.08 12.29 1.83
CA LEU A 103 -19.00 10.96 1.23
C LEU A 103 -18.51 10.97 -0.23
N LYS A 104 -18.26 12.16 -0.81
CA LYS A 104 -17.81 12.33 -2.18
C LYS A 104 -16.35 11.92 -2.35
N ILE A 105 -16.06 10.62 -2.31
CA ILE A 105 -14.67 10.09 -2.38
C ILE A 105 -14.09 10.17 -3.82
N TRP A 106 -14.95 10.25 -4.83
CA TRP A 106 -14.56 10.27 -6.24
C TRP A 106 -14.06 11.63 -6.74
N ASP A 107 -14.05 12.67 -5.91
CA ASP A 107 -13.49 13.98 -6.25
C ASP A 107 -11.95 14.02 -6.19
N GLY A 108 -11.32 12.94 -5.71
CA GLY A 108 -9.86 12.84 -5.56
C GLY A 108 -9.32 13.68 -4.39
N GLN A 109 -10.18 14.30 -3.60
CA GLN A 109 -9.80 15.10 -2.44
C GLN A 109 -9.60 14.18 -1.22
N LEU A 110 -8.45 13.52 -1.21
CA LEU A 110 -8.00 12.63 -0.14
C LEU A 110 -6.63 13.10 0.35
N ASP A 111 -6.44 13.09 1.66
CA ASP A 111 -5.10 13.28 2.20
C ASP A 111 -4.25 12.02 1.94
N ILE A 112 -3.21 12.17 1.12
CA ILE A 112 -2.35 11.08 0.68
C ILE A 112 -1.66 10.42 1.88
N LEU A 113 -1.12 11.19 2.82
CA LEU A 113 -0.40 10.67 3.99
C LEU A 113 -1.32 9.80 4.85
N PHE A 114 -2.48 10.35 5.21
CA PHE A 114 -3.42 9.68 6.10
C PHE A 114 -4.14 8.51 5.42
N THR A 115 -4.30 8.55 4.09
CA THR A 115 -4.78 7.39 3.33
C THR A 115 -3.83 6.21 3.52
N PHE A 116 -2.53 6.40 3.25
CA PHE A 116 -1.54 5.32 3.41
C PHE A 116 -1.30 4.94 4.86
N LEU A 117 -1.36 5.89 5.78
CA LEU A 117 -1.29 5.59 7.21
C LEU A 117 -2.43 4.67 7.64
N GLY A 118 -3.66 4.95 7.20
CA GLY A 118 -4.81 4.09 7.46
C GLY A 118 -4.66 2.70 6.85
N ILE A 119 -4.14 2.59 5.63
CA ILE A 119 -3.83 1.31 4.99
C ILE A 119 -2.81 0.52 5.82
N ILE A 120 -1.67 1.13 6.17
CA ILE A 120 -0.59 0.48 6.92
C ILE A 120 -1.07 -0.02 8.28
N LEU A 121 -1.77 0.83 9.02
CA LEU A 121 -2.27 0.50 10.35
C LEU A 121 -3.31 -0.61 10.27
N MET A 122 -4.24 -0.55 9.31
CA MET A 122 -5.25 -1.59 9.16
C MET A 122 -4.67 -2.91 8.67
N GLN A 123 -3.69 -2.89 7.76
CA GLN A 123 -2.96 -4.09 7.35
C GLN A 123 -2.26 -4.70 8.56
N THR A 124 -1.58 -3.89 9.37
CA THR A 124 -0.91 -4.32 10.61
C THR A 124 -1.89 -4.99 11.58
N VAL A 125 -3.04 -4.36 11.84
CA VAL A 125 -4.07 -4.88 12.74
C VAL A 125 -4.66 -6.19 12.20
N SER A 126 -5.06 -6.20 10.93
CA SER A 126 -5.66 -7.37 10.29
C SER A 126 -4.74 -8.58 10.34
N VAL A 127 -3.46 -8.34 10.14
CA VAL A 127 -2.43 -9.37 10.06
C VAL A 127 -2.11 -9.94 11.45
N LEU A 128 -1.91 -9.07 12.44
CA LEU A 128 -1.50 -9.49 13.78
C LEU A 128 -2.67 -10.09 14.56
N PHE A 129 -3.86 -9.49 14.47
CA PHE A 129 -5.00 -9.86 15.31
C PHE A 129 -5.99 -10.80 14.60
N LEU A 130 -6.35 -10.52 13.34
CA LEU A 130 -7.35 -11.34 12.64
C LEU A 130 -6.75 -12.62 12.08
N LYS A 131 -5.60 -12.51 11.38
CA LYS A 131 -4.96 -13.65 10.73
C LYS A 131 -3.84 -14.29 11.55
N LYS A 132 -3.33 -13.61 12.57
CA LYS A 132 -2.24 -14.07 13.47
C LYS A 132 -0.99 -14.53 12.70
N TRP A 133 -0.66 -13.84 11.62
CA TRP A 133 0.52 -14.15 10.82
C TRP A 133 1.79 -13.58 11.48
N LYS A 134 2.94 -14.19 11.19
CA LYS A 134 4.24 -13.75 11.73
C LYS A 134 4.63 -12.41 11.13
N TRP A 135 5.08 -11.48 11.97
CA TRP A 135 5.55 -10.15 11.52
C TRP A 135 6.65 -10.21 10.45
N GLY A 136 7.58 -11.16 10.57
CA GLY A 136 8.66 -11.39 9.61
C GLY A 136 8.18 -11.62 8.18
N ASP A 137 7.03 -12.29 7.99
CA ASP A 137 6.48 -12.57 6.67
C ASP A 137 5.80 -11.35 6.02
N LEU A 138 5.58 -10.28 6.78
CA LEU A 138 4.55 -9.29 6.50
C LEU A 138 5.02 -7.87 6.46
N PHE A 139 6.03 -7.56 7.26
CA PHE A 139 6.64 -6.26 7.19
C PHE A 139 7.04 -5.91 5.74
N PRO A 140 7.73 -6.77 4.97
CA PRO A 140 8.08 -6.45 3.59
C PRO A 140 6.89 -6.22 2.65
N PRO A 141 5.88 -7.11 2.58
CA PRO A 141 4.68 -6.85 1.79
C PRO A 141 3.98 -5.52 2.12
N ILE A 142 3.81 -5.20 3.41
CA ILE A 142 3.12 -3.99 3.86
C ILE A 142 3.90 -2.74 3.45
N TYR A 143 5.18 -2.64 3.81
CA TYR A 143 5.91 -1.40 3.55
C TYR A 143 6.18 -1.20 2.05
N LEU A 144 6.45 -2.26 1.29
CA LEU A 144 6.74 -2.14 -0.16
C LEU A 144 5.51 -1.72 -0.96
N SER A 145 4.35 -2.32 -0.67
CA SER A 145 3.10 -1.95 -1.33
C SER A 145 2.74 -0.49 -1.04
N ASN A 146 2.83 -0.05 0.22
CA ASN A 146 2.55 1.33 0.58
C ASN A 146 3.58 2.31 -0.01
N TRP A 147 4.86 1.94 -0.07
CA TRP A 147 5.90 2.79 -0.65
C TRP A 147 5.64 3.05 -2.13
N VAL A 148 5.36 2.01 -2.93
CA VAL A 148 5.06 2.20 -4.35
C VAL A 148 3.77 2.98 -4.55
N MET A 149 2.72 2.68 -3.78
CA MET A 149 1.45 3.36 -3.91
C MET A 149 1.60 4.85 -3.58
N MET A 150 2.32 5.20 -2.51
CA MET A 150 2.58 6.59 -2.14
C MET A 150 3.37 7.33 -3.23
N GLY A 151 4.44 6.74 -3.76
CA GLY A 151 5.21 7.34 -4.85
C GLY A 151 4.38 7.55 -6.13
N LEU A 152 3.58 6.56 -6.51
CA LEU A 152 2.68 6.65 -7.66
C LEU A 152 1.56 7.68 -7.45
N SER A 153 1.00 7.80 -6.24
CA SER A 153 0.00 8.81 -5.93
C SER A 153 0.53 10.23 -6.07
N TYR A 154 1.72 10.53 -5.52
CA TYR A 154 2.35 11.84 -5.71
C TYR A 154 2.63 12.14 -7.19
N PHE A 155 3.13 11.14 -7.92
CA PHE A 155 3.39 11.26 -9.35
C PHE A 155 2.10 11.52 -10.15
N PHE A 156 1.07 10.73 -9.90
CA PHE A 156 -0.23 10.81 -10.58
C PHE A 156 -0.91 12.16 -10.31
N VAL A 157 -1.05 12.54 -9.03
CA VAL A 157 -1.68 13.81 -8.67
C VAL A 157 -0.86 14.99 -9.18
N GLY A 158 0.47 14.93 -9.13
CA GLY A 158 1.35 15.97 -9.68
C GLY A 158 1.15 16.20 -11.18
N ILE A 159 0.90 15.15 -11.97
CA ILE A 159 0.56 15.31 -13.40
C ILE A 159 -0.84 15.90 -13.54
N GLN A 160 -1.82 15.36 -12.83
CA GLN A 160 -3.21 15.76 -12.97
C GLN A 160 -3.46 17.21 -12.57
N SER A 161 -2.78 17.69 -11.52
CA SER A 161 -2.88 19.07 -11.05
C SER A 161 -1.90 20.02 -11.73
N GLY A 162 -1.05 19.55 -12.65
CA GLY A 162 0.04 20.34 -13.24
C GLY A 162 1.09 20.82 -12.22
N ASN A 163 1.19 20.18 -11.05
CA ASN A 163 2.08 20.60 -9.97
C ASN A 163 3.45 19.92 -10.09
N ASN A 164 4.42 20.66 -10.63
CA ASN A 164 5.80 20.18 -10.81
C ASN A 164 6.49 19.79 -9.50
N LEU A 165 6.11 20.39 -8.37
CA LEU A 165 6.70 20.07 -7.07
C LEU A 165 6.26 18.68 -6.59
N TRP A 166 4.97 18.36 -6.71
CA TRP A 166 4.43 17.04 -6.37
C TRP A 166 4.97 15.97 -7.32
N LEU A 167 5.10 16.30 -8.60
CA LEU A 167 5.71 15.42 -9.59
C LEU A 167 7.17 15.06 -9.23
N LYS A 168 7.96 16.07 -8.82
CA LYS A 168 9.34 15.88 -8.37
C LYS A 168 9.41 14.98 -7.13
N GLN A 169 8.49 15.17 -6.19
CA GLN A 169 8.42 14.33 -4.98
C GLN A 169 8.04 12.89 -5.29
N GLY A 170 7.10 12.67 -6.20
CA GLY A 170 6.77 11.33 -6.69
C GLY A 170 8.01 10.60 -7.26
N TRP A 171 8.81 11.29 -8.08
CA TRP A 171 10.07 10.73 -8.58
C TRP A 171 11.09 10.43 -7.49
N ILE A 172 11.26 11.34 -6.52
CA ILE A 172 12.17 11.15 -5.38
C ILE A 172 11.80 9.88 -4.59
N ILE A 173 10.50 9.58 -4.45
CA ILE A 173 10.02 8.36 -3.78
C ILE A 173 10.19 7.12 -4.67
N LEU A 174 9.89 7.22 -5.97
CA LEU A 174 9.87 6.08 -6.89
C LEU A 174 11.27 5.61 -7.33
N ILE A 175 12.25 6.51 -7.48
CA ILE A 175 13.59 6.15 -7.95
C ILE A 175 14.25 5.10 -7.01
N PRO A 176 14.32 5.30 -5.68
CA PRO A 176 14.85 4.29 -4.77
C PRO A 176 14.06 2.98 -4.81
N PHE A 177 12.74 3.05 -5.00
CA PHE A 177 11.91 1.84 -5.13
C PHE A 177 12.22 1.05 -6.42
N ILE A 178 12.48 1.73 -7.54
CA ILE A 178 12.90 1.08 -8.79
C ILE A 178 14.27 0.42 -8.60
N VAL A 179 15.21 1.12 -7.95
CA VAL A 179 16.53 0.56 -7.62
C VAL A 179 16.39 -0.69 -6.75
N PHE A 180 15.50 -0.66 -5.74
CA PHE A 180 15.18 -1.85 -4.93
C PHE A 180 14.72 -3.03 -5.79
N ILE A 181 13.78 -2.82 -6.71
CA ILE A 181 13.27 -3.90 -7.59
C ILE A 181 14.40 -4.50 -8.42
N ILE A 182 15.26 -3.67 -9.00
CA ILE A 182 16.39 -4.11 -9.83
C ILE A 182 17.35 -4.96 -8.99
N LEU A 183 17.75 -4.47 -7.81
CA LEU A 183 18.65 -5.20 -6.91
C LEU A 183 18.03 -6.52 -6.44
N GLN A 184 16.76 -6.51 -6.06
CA GLN A 184 16.03 -7.71 -5.67
C GLN A 184 15.99 -8.72 -6.83
N ALA A 185 15.72 -8.27 -8.06
CA ALA A 185 15.71 -9.14 -9.23
C ALA A 185 17.09 -9.78 -9.51
N ILE A 186 18.18 -9.04 -9.29
CA ILE A 186 19.55 -9.56 -9.41
C ILE A 186 19.82 -10.61 -8.32
N ILE A 187 19.49 -10.31 -7.06
CA ILE A 187 19.68 -11.24 -5.93
C ILE A 187 18.93 -12.54 -6.15
N LEU A 188 17.70 -12.47 -6.65
CA LEU A 188 16.88 -13.64 -6.95
C LEU A 188 17.51 -14.56 -8.02
N LYS A 189 18.35 -14.02 -8.91
CA LYS A 189 19.06 -14.78 -9.96
C LYS A 189 20.43 -15.29 -9.52
N VAL A 190 21.16 -14.51 -8.71
CA VAL A 190 22.56 -14.81 -8.35
C VAL A 190 22.67 -15.79 -7.19
N TYR A 191 21.81 -15.66 -6.18
CA TYR A 191 21.93 -16.44 -4.95
C TYR A 191 20.88 -17.55 -4.85
N LEU A 192 21.29 -18.72 -4.35
CA LEU A 192 20.43 -19.88 -4.11
C LEU A 192 20.40 -20.24 -2.61
N GLY A 193 19.30 -20.84 -2.16
CA GLY A 193 19.15 -21.36 -0.80
C GLY A 193 19.18 -20.29 0.30
N SER A 194 19.79 -20.60 1.44
CA SER A 194 19.79 -19.75 2.65
C SER A 194 20.44 -18.38 2.46
N LYS A 195 21.49 -18.29 1.63
CA LYS A 195 22.18 -17.02 1.33
C LYS A 195 21.25 -16.03 0.62
N LYS A 196 20.31 -16.52 -0.20
CA LYS A 196 19.32 -15.68 -0.88
C LYS A 196 18.39 -14.98 0.11
N GLU A 197 17.92 -15.71 1.12
CA GLU A 197 17.02 -15.17 2.15
C GLU A 197 17.74 -14.17 3.04
N GLU A 198 18.98 -14.47 3.43
CA GLU A 198 19.79 -13.55 4.24
C GLU A 198 20.09 -12.23 3.52
N VAL A 199 20.53 -12.28 2.26
CA VAL A 199 20.80 -11.08 1.46
C VAL A 199 19.52 -10.30 1.19
N SER A 200 18.41 -10.97 0.87
CA SER A 200 17.11 -10.31 0.68
C SER A 200 16.65 -9.61 1.96
N ARG A 201 16.82 -10.24 3.12
CA ARG A 201 16.49 -9.65 4.42
C ARG A 201 17.26 -8.35 4.67
N ILE A 202 18.58 -8.36 4.43
CA ILE A 202 19.42 -7.16 4.57
C ILE A 202 18.94 -6.07 3.61
N LEU A 203 18.59 -6.43 2.37
CA LEU A 203 18.05 -5.50 1.38
C LEU A 203 16.74 -4.87 1.87
N TYR A 204 15.79 -5.66 2.38
CA TYR A 204 14.52 -5.12 2.89
C TYR A 204 14.74 -4.14 4.05
N ILE A 205 15.64 -4.44 4.98
CA ILE A 205 15.96 -3.54 6.11
C ILE A 205 16.56 -2.23 5.58
N LEU A 206 17.57 -2.31 4.72
CA LEU A 206 18.23 -1.16 4.14
C LEU A 206 17.23 -0.26 3.41
N PHE A 207 16.38 -0.86 2.59
CA PHE A 207 15.41 -0.11 1.79
C PHE A 207 14.21 0.38 2.60
N ALA A 208 13.83 -0.27 3.70
CA ALA A 208 12.86 0.30 4.64
C ALA A 208 13.40 1.56 5.32
N ILE A 209 14.69 1.60 5.66
CA ILE A 209 15.36 2.80 6.19
C ILE A 209 15.41 3.90 5.12
N VAL A 210 15.80 3.56 3.89
CA VAL A 210 15.77 4.50 2.76
C VAL A 210 14.38 5.05 2.53
N ALA A 211 13.33 4.21 2.57
CA ALA A 211 11.95 4.64 2.42
C ALA A 211 11.58 5.69 3.48
N LEU A 212 11.90 5.42 4.75
CA LEU A 212 11.63 6.33 5.87
C LEU A 212 12.30 7.70 5.65
N PHE A 213 13.58 7.72 5.29
CA PHE A 213 14.30 8.97 5.04
C PHE A 213 13.78 9.73 3.83
N VAL A 214 13.48 9.02 2.74
CA VAL A 214 12.99 9.63 1.50
C VAL A 214 11.59 10.21 1.70
N ILE A 215 10.69 9.46 2.33
CA ILE A 215 9.35 9.93 2.68
C ILE A 215 9.46 11.12 3.65
N GLY A 216 10.31 11.02 4.67
CA GLY A 216 10.56 12.12 5.60
C GLY A 216 11.08 13.38 4.93
N TYR A 217 12.03 13.26 4.00
CA TYR A 217 12.52 14.38 3.22
C TYR A 217 11.41 15.05 2.41
N VAL A 218 10.56 14.27 1.73
CA VAL A 218 9.42 14.80 0.96
C VAL A 218 8.47 15.59 1.86
N TYR A 219 8.08 15.04 3.01
CA TYR A 219 7.14 15.71 3.91
C TYR A 219 7.73 16.95 4.60
N ILE A 220 9.01 16.92 4.99
CA ILE A 220 9.69 18.11 5.53
C ILE A 220 9.78 19.21 4.45
N SER A 221 10.00 18.84 3.18
CA SER A 221 10.06 19.81 2.07
C SER A 221 8.73 20.48 1.74
N LEU A 222 7.59 19.92 2.17
CA LEU A 222 6.25 20.42 1.86
C LEU A 222 5.74 21.50 2.84
N SER A 223 6.53 21.89 3.84
CA SER A 223 6.10 22.69 5.00
C SER A 223 4.96 22.02 5.76
N LEU A 224 5.28 21.46 6.92
CA LEU A 224 4.35 20.62 7.67
C LEU A 224 3.30 21.47 8.40
N THR A 225 2.03 21.15 8.14
CA THR A 225 0.95 21.49 9.07
C THR A 225 1.02 20.61 10.33
N THR A 226 0.36 21.02 11.41
CA THR A 226 0.33 20.24 12.67
C THR A 226 -0.22 18.83 12.45
N LEU A 227 -1.29 18.69 11.66
CA LEU A 227 -1.88 17.38 11.33
C LEU A 227 -0.90 16.51 10.54
N THR A 228 -0.26 17.05 9.49
CA THR A 228 0.73 16.29 8.71
C THR A 228 1.95 15.89 9.54
N THR A 229 2.32 16.71 10.53
CA THR A 229 3.40 16.40 11.47
C THR A 229 3.05 15.17 12.32
N ILE A 230 1.84 15.14 12.88
CA ILE A 230 1.34 14.01 13.67
C ILE A 230 1.32 12.74 12.82
N GLY A 231 0.76 12.82 11.61
CA GLY A 231 0.72 11.68 10.69
C GLY A 231 2.11 11.14 10.37
N PHE A 232 3.08 12.02 10.12
CA PHE A 232 4.46 11.63 9.83
C PHE A 232 5.17 11.01 11.04
N VAL A 233 4.92 11.51 12.26
CA VAL A 233 5.45 10.91 13.49
C VAL A 233 4.91 9.50 13.69
N ILE A 234 3.61 9.28 13.50
CA ILE A 234 3.00 7.94 13.60
C ILE A 234 3.61 7.00 12.56
N LEU A 235 3.76 7.45 11.31
CA LEU A 235 4.38 6.68 10.24
C LEU A 235 5.83 6.32 10.59
N SER A 236 6.60 7.27 11.12
CA SER A 236 7.99 7.07 11.51
C SER A 236 8.13 6.05 12.63
N ILE A 237 7.28 6.14 13.66
CA ILE A 237 7.23 5.16 14.75
C ILE A 237 6.90 3.78 14.19
N TRP A 238 5.92 3.68 13.27
CA TRP A 238 5.55 2.42 12.65
C TRP A 238 6.72 1.80 11.87
N TYR A 239 7.45 2.58 11.06
CA TYR A 239 8.62 2.10 10.33
C TYR A 239 9.72 1.61 11.29
N VAL A 240 10.08 2.41 12.30
CA VAL A 240 11.14 2.06 13.26
C VAL A 240 10.76 0.80 14.05
N ALA A 241 9.56 0.76 14.62
CA ALA A 241 9.07 -0.41 15.34
C ALA A 241 8.99 -1.65 14.42
N GLY A 242 8.54 -1.46 13.18
CA GLY A 242 8.43 -2.51 12.18
C GLY A 242 9.78 -3.12 11.80
N ILE A 243 10.80 -2.27 11.57
CA ILE A 243 12.18 -2.71 11.29
C ILE A 243 12.75 -3.49 12.48
N ILE A 244 12.62 -2.97 13.71
CA ILE A 244 13.12 -3.63 14.92
C ILE A 244 12.46 -5.00 15.09
N ALA A 245 11.13 -5.06 15.00
CA ALA A 245 10.37 -6.31 15.12
C ALA A 245 10.70 -7.29 13.99
N TYR A 246 10.95 -6.80 12.77
CA TYR A 246 11.38 -7.62 11.63
C TYR A 246 12.73 -8.27 11.90
N ILE A 247 13.73 -7.50 12.38
CA ILE A 247 15.04 -8.00 12.78
C ILE A 247 14.90 -9.08 13.86
N ILE A 248 14.12 -8.84 14.91
CA ILE A 248 13.93 -9.80 16.02
C ILE A 248 13.27 -11.09 15.51
N SER A 249 12.23 -10.99 14.68
CA SER A 249 11.50 -12.15 14.18
C SER A 249 12.37 -13.04 13.30
N SER A 250 13.21 -12.44 12.45
CA SER A 250 14.07 -13.17 11.52
C SER A 250 15.22 -13.93 12.18
N ARG A 251 15.64 -13.54 13.40
CA ARG A 251 16.65 -14.29 14.18
C ARG A 251 16.10 -15.61 14.73
N LYS A 252 14.79 -15.71 14.96
CA LYS A 252 14.17 -16.91 15.54
C LYS A 252 14.09 -18.07 14.55
N GLU A 253 14.10 -17.81 13.25
CA GLU A 253 13.94 -18.83 12.19
C GLU A 253 15.20 -19.67 11.99
N GLY A 254 16.39 -19.12 12.24
CA GLY A 254 17.65 -19.86 12.16
C GLY A 254 17.86 -20.90 13.27
N ASN A 255 17.01 -20.90 14.31
CA ASN A 255 17.17 -21.77 15.49
C ASN A 255 16.17 -22.94 15.53
N VAL A 256 15.34 -23.10 14.50
CA VAL A 256 14.39 -24.21 14.42
C VAL A 256 15.10 -25.39 13.74
N THR A 257 15.77 -26.21 14.55
CA THR A 257 16.13 -27.57 14.12
C THR A 257 14.83 -28.28 13.75
N ILE A 258 14.68 -28.69 12.48
CA ILE A 258 13.55 -29.48 12.01
C ILE A 258 13.64 -30.87 12.66
N LYS A 259 13.22 -30.96 13.92
CA LYS A 259 12.92 -32.22 14.59
C LYS A 259 11.46 -32.53 14.28
N THR A 260 11.18 -33.06 13.09
CA THR A 260 10.08 -34.00 12.77
C THR A 260 9.78 -33.99 11.27
N VAL A 261 10.50 -34.85 10.55
CA VAL A 261 9.95 -35.47 9.34
C VAL A 261 9.06 -36.60 9.83
N SER A 262 7.80 -36.32 10.17
CA SER A 262 6.85 -37.38 10.55
C SER A 262 5.43 -36.98 10.18
N SER A 263 5.14 -37.06 8.88
CA SER A 263 3.84 -37.48 8.31
C SER A 263 3.71 -37.00 6.86
N VAL A 264 4.73 -37.24 6.03
CA VAL A 264 4.40 -37.54 4.63
C VAL A 264 3.83 -38.95 4.69
N ARG A 265 2.50 -39.05 4.89
CA ARG A 265 1.76 -40.25 4.53
C ARG A 265 2.03 -40.39 3.04
N GLN A 266 2.95 -41.29 2.66
CA GLN A 266 3.08 -41.69 1.28
C GLN A 266 1.68 -42.15 0.86
N VAL A 267 1.00 -41.32 0.08
CA VAL A 267 -0.15 -41.78 -0.67
C VAL A 267 0.46 -42.66 -1.75
N SER A 268 0.57 -43.95 -1.45
CA SER A 268 0.82 -44.94 -2.48
C SER A 268 -0.32 -44.83 -3.49
N LEU A 269 0.04 -44.79 -4.76
CA LEU A 269 -0.92 -44.87 -5.85
C LEU A 269 -1.79 -46.12 -5.63
N PRO A 270 -3.12 -46.04 -5.81
CA PRO A 270 -3.97 -47.20 -5.64
C PRO A 270 -3.52 -48.31 -6.59
N GLU A 271 -3.11 -49.45 -6.02
CA GLU A 271 -2.84 -50.66 -6.79
C GLU A 271 -4.11 -51.06 -7.53
N VAL A 272 -4.03 -51.08 -8.86
CA VAL A 272 -5.12 -51.37 -9.81
C VAL A 272 -5.70 -52.79 -9.62
N SER A 273 -5.10 -53.64 -8.79
CA SER A 273 -5.49 -55.03 -8.58
C SER A 273 -6.38 -55.29 -7.36
N LYS A 274 -6.75 -54.29 -6.55
CA LYS A 274 -7.64 -54.53 -5.40
C LYS A 274 -9.11 -54.52 -5.85
N PRO A 275 -9.86 -55.64 -5.68
CA PRO A 275 -11.26 -55.67 -6.06
C PRO A 275 -12.06 -54.71 -5.18
N VAL A 276 -12.79 -53.81 -5.83
CA VAL A 276 -13.73 -52.88 -5.19
C VAL A 276 -14.83 -53.70 -4.51
N ARG A 277 -14.88 -53.68 -3.18
CA ARG A 277 -16.06 -54.13 -2.45
C ARG A 277 -17.06 -52.98 -2.44
N LEU A 278 -18.17 -53.18 -3.15
CA LEU A 278 -19.35 -52.35 -3.03
C LEU A 278 -20.06 -52.76 -1.74
N ASN A 279 -20.14 -51.84 -0.78
CA ASN A 279 -21.12 -51.86 0.30
C ASN A 279 -22.09 -50.71 0.06
#